data_AF-A0A6A6NDF5-F1
#
_entry.id   AF-A0A6A6NDF5-F1
#
_cell.length_a   1.000
_cell.length_b   1.000
_cell.length_c   1.000
_cell.angle_alpha   90.00
_cell.angle_beta   90.00
_cell.angle_gamma   90.00
#
_symmetry.space_group_name_H-M   'P 1'
#
loop_
_entity.id
_entity.type
_entity.pdbx_description
1 polymer ?
#
loop_
_entity_poly.entity_id
_entity_poly.type
_entity_poly.pdbx_seq_one_letter_code
_entity_poly.pdbx_strand_id
1 'polypeptide(L)'
;MRGGGTEMDPMDIKYVNKCRFAVASGIFDGYDVPHQPSNMSDRSKKLFCFLMVVDEASLDFIKENATIREDSDGGLWVGMWRLVLLKHPPYDEPRRNGKVPKILTHRLFPQAQYSIWIDGDNQNNALKSMHVMHNYMVEVKYKLIVNTYGVGRIPLPLLNINTIAVYEEADANKRRKRYARPLIDLHMKIYYYEGMEPWSLKKSTISDVPEGAVIIREHTALNNLFSCLWFNEVNLFTPRDQLSFGYVVDRLGGAFKFFMFPNCEYNSLFVLHPHTREHSSKVEWVKSLSEFKGSGSNMKESRGGLGLWTPYPGELDSVMLPQVRIRRPLKVLYIICKEKSNTDNLWEFIKHWG
;
A
#
# COMPACT_ATOMS: atom_id res chain seq x y z
N MET A 1 -8.28 -1.91 -24.55
CA MET A 1 -7.16 -2.56 -23.84
C MET A 1 -7.74 -3.60 -22.90
N ARG A 2 -7.39 -4.88 -23.07
CA ARG A 2 -7.60 -5.94 -22.07
C ARG A 2 -6.46 -5.82 -21.04
N GLY A 3 -6.76 -5.83 -19.74
CA GLY A 3 -5.75 -5.67 -18.67
C GLY A 3 -6.00 -4.55 -17.64
N GLY A 4 -7.22 -4.00 -17.57
CA GLY A 4 -7.56 -2.85 -16.70
C GLY A 4 -8.59 -3.13 -15.60
N GLY A 5 -8.68 -4.37 -15.09
CA GLY A 5 -9.73 -4.76 -14.14
C GLY A 5 -11.02 -5.29 -14.79
N THR A 6 -11.05 -5.43 -16.12
CA THR A 6 -12.16 -5.96 -16.93
C THR A 6 -12.27 -7.49 -16.94
N GLU A 7 -11.66 -8.18 -15.98
CA GLU A 7 -11.63 -9.64 -15.89
C GLU A 7 -12.18 -10.16 -14.55
N MET A 8 -12.91 -9.32 -13.82
CA MET A 8 -13.75 -9.82 -12.75
C MET A 8 -14.88 -10.66 -13.34
N ASP A 9 -15.31 -11.68 -12.61
CA ASP A 9 -16.51 -12.41 -12.95
C ASP A 9 -17.71 -11.44 -13.01
N PRO A 10 -18.63 -11.57 -13.99
CA PRO A 10 -19.84 -10.75 -14.05
C PRO A 10 -20.61 -10.63 -12.73
N MET A 11 -20.60 -11.69 -11.90
CA MET A 11 -21.23 -11.70 -10.59
C MET A 11 -20.51 -10.78 -9.59
N ASP A 12 -19.18 -10.75 -9.64
CA ASP A 12 -18.37 -9.84 -8.82
C ASP A 12 -18.51 -8.39 -9.28
N ILE A 13 -18.60 -8.16 -10.60
CA ILE A 13 -18.91 -6.83 -11.17
C ILE A 13 -20.24 -6.31 -10.63
N LYS A 14 -21.27 -7.17 -10.60
CA LYS A 14 -22.59 -6.83 -10.04
C LYS A 14 -22.52 -6.49 -8.54
N TYR A 15 -21.65 -7.15 -7.79
CA TYR A 15 -21.43 -6.84 -6.37
C TYR A 15 -20.72 -5.50 -6.20
N VAL A 16 -19.56 -5.28 -6.84
CA VAL A 16 -18.75 -4.06 -6.66
C VAL A 16 -19.45 -2.80 -7.16
N ASN A 17 -20.31 -2.91 -8.18
CA ASN A 17 -21.08 -1.77 -8.70
C ASN A 17 -22.13 -1.22 -7.73
N LYS A 18 -22.49 -1.97 -6.68
CA LYS A 18 -23.44 -1.50 -5.65
C LYS A 18 -22.72 -0.82 -4.47
N CYS A 19 -21.40 -0.90 -4.43
CA CYS A 19 -20.61 -0.51 -3.27
C CYS A 19 -20.28 0.98 -3.29
N ARG A 20 -20.82 1.74 -2.32
CA ARG A 20 -20.41 3.14 -2.09
C ARG A 20 -19.19 3.27 -1.18
N PHE A 21 -19.04 2.33 -0.24
CA PHE A 21 -17.89 2.23 0.65
C PHE A 21 -17.27 0.85 0.48
N ALA A 22 -15.98 0.80 0.13
CA ALA A 22 -15.29 -0.46 -0.13
C ALA A 22 -14.15 -0.68 0.87
N VAL A 23 -13.99 -1.91 1.33
CA VAL A 23 -12.79 -2.39 2.01
C VAL A 23 -12.19 -3.47 1.13
N ALA A 24 -10.96 -3.26 0.72
CA ALA A 24 -10.24 -4.14 -0.18
C ALA A 24 -8.97 -4.66 0.50
N SER A 25 -8.70 -5.94 0.28
CA SER A 25 -7.44 -6.59 0.60
C SER A 25 -7.03 -7.50 -0.56
N GLY A 26 -5.85 -8.10 -0.48
CA GLY A 26 -5.44 -9.08 -1.47
C GLY A 26 -4.35 -10.01 -0.97
N ILE A 27 -4.42 -11.24 -1.44
CA ILE A 27 -3.47 -12.31 -1.17
C ILE A 27 -3.10 -12.93 -2.52
N PHE A 28 -1.81 -13.05 -2.80
CA PHE A 28 -1.31 -13.61 -4.04
C PHE A 28 -0.34 -14.74 -3.70
N ASP A 29 -0.17 -15.72 -4.58
CA ASP A 29 0.80 -16.83 -4.49
C ASP A 29 0.78 -17.59 -3.14
N GLY A 30 -0.38 -17.63 -2.47
CA GLY A 30 -0.61 -18.38 -1.23
C GLY A 30 0.22 -17.92 -0.04
N TYR A 31 0.68 -16.66 -0.01
CA TYR A 31 1.61 -16.18 1.01
C TYR A 31 1.00 -15.95 2.40
N ASP A 32 -0.28 -15.57 2.45
CA ASP A 32 -0.93 -15.13 3.69
C ASP A 32 -2.24 -15.89 3.90
N VAL A 33 -2.64 -16.00 5.17
CA VAL A 33 -3.95 -16.54 5.54
C VAL A 33 -4.95 -15.38 5.61
N PRO A 34 -6.20 -15.53 5.10
CA PRO A 34 -7.20 -14.48 5.20
C PRO A 34 -7.51 -14.10 6.65
N HIS A 35 -7.03 -12.93 7.10
CA HIS A 35 -7.42 -12.37 8.38
C HIS A 35 -8.68 -11.53 8.25
N GLN A 36 -9.68 -11.80 9.09
CA GLN A 36 -10.93 -11.06 9.06
C GLN A 36 -10.92 -9.90 10.06
N PRO A 37 -11.53 -8.76 9.71
CA PRO A 37 -11.72 -7.68 10.66
C PRO A 37 -12.55 -8.14 11.88
N SER A 38 -12.16 -7.74 13.08
CA SER A 38 -12.88 -8.05 14.31
C SER A 38 -13.77 -6.89 14.77
N ASN A 39 -14.73 -7.20 15.64
CA ASN A 39 -15.61 -6.24 16.34
C ASN A 39 -16.53 -5.37 15.46
N MET A 40 -16.88 -5.80 14.24
CA MET A 40 -17.76 -5.00 13.38
C MET A 40 -19.22 -4.96 13.84
N SER A 41 -19.80 -3.75 13.91
CA SER A 41 -21.24 -3.56 14.07
C SER A 41 -22.02 -4.03 12.84
N ASP A 42 -23.26 -4.48 13.01
CA ASP A 42 -24.09 -4.92 11.87
C ASP A 42 -24.41 -3.79 10.90
N ARG A 43 -24.47 -2.55 11.39
CA ARG A 43 -24.59 -1.35 10.53
C ARG A 43 -23.36 -1.20 9.64
N SER A 44 -22.16 -1.36 10.20
CA SER A 44 -20.91 -1.28 9.45
C SER A 44 -20.81 -2.39 8.40
N LYS A 45 -21.20 -3.62 8.74
CA LYS A 45 -21.22 -4.75 7.79
C LYS A 45 -22.16 -4.51 6.61
N LYS A 46 -23.28 -3.80 6.83
CA LYS A 46 -24.22 -3.42 5.76
C LYS A 46 -23.75 -2.23 4.93
N LEU A 47 -22.91 -1.36 5.51
CA LEU A 47 -22.45 -0.13 4.87
C LEU A 47 -21.26 -0.38 3.93
N PHE A 48 -20.33 -1.23 4.35
CA PHE A 48 -19.10 -1.51 3.61
C PHE A 48 -19.19 -2.81 2.82
N CYS A 49 -18.75 -2.77 1.57
CA CYS A 49 -18.45 -3.99 0.82
C CYS A 49 -17.03 -4.46 1.14
N PHE A 50 -16.90 -5.75 1.45
CA PHE A 50 -15.61 -6.39 1.71
C PHE A 50 -15.21 -7.24 0.52
N LEU A 51 -13.97 -7.07 0.07
CA LEU A 51 -13.43 -7.78 -1.08
C LEU A 51 -11.97 -8.16 -0.83
N MET A 52 -11.62 -9.39 -1.18
CA MET A 52 -10.27 -9.89 -1.14
C MET A 52 -9.91 -10.40 -2.53
N VAL A 53 -8.96 -9.73 -3.19
CA VAL A 53 -8.48 -10.15 -4.50
C VAL A 53 -7.47 -11.27 -4.31
N VAL A 54 -7.68 -12.39 -5.01
CA VAL A 54 -6.84 -13.58 -4.94
C VAL A 54 -6.44 -14.05 -6.32
N ASP A 55 -5.26 -14.63 -6.48
CA ASP A 55 -4.92 -15.42 -7.67
C ASP A 55 -5.38 -16.89 -7.52
N GLU A 56 -5.24 -17.68 -8.59
CA GLU A 56 -5.67 -19.09 -8.60
C GLU A 56 -4.99 -19.91 -7.50
N ALA A 57 -3.67 -19.73 -7.33
CA ALA A 57 -2.90 -20.42 -6.29
C ALA A 57 -3.40 -20.10 -4.87
N SER A 58 -3.68 -18.81 -4.57
CA SER A 58 -4.23 -18.41 -3.27
C SER A 58 -5.65 -18.90 -3.08
N LEU A 59 -6.48 -18.90 -4.13
CA LEU A 59 -7.84 -19.40 -4.05
C LEU A 59 -7.88 -20.89 -3.70
N ASP A 60 -7.02 -21.70 -4.31
CA ASP A 60 -6.93 -23.13 -4.04
C ASP A 60 -6.38 -23.39 -2.63
N PHE A 61 -5.35 -22.65 -2.20
CA PHE A 61 -4.87 -22.71 -0.82
C PHE A 61 -5.96 -22.38 0.21
N ILE A 62 -6.79 -21.36 -0.08
CA ILE A 62 -7.90 -20.96 0.79
C ILE A 62 -9.00 -22.03 0.82
N LYS A 63 -9.32 -22.67 -0.31
CA LYS A 63 -10.30 -23.77 -0.39
C LYS A 63 -9.89 -24.96 0.48
N GLU A 64 -8.59 -25.23 0.60
CA GLU A 64 -8.07 -26.33 1.40
C GLU A 64 -8.01 -26.00 2.90
N ASN A 65 -7.72 -24.74 3.26
CA ASN A 65 -7.40 -24.35 4.64
C ASN A 65 -8.47 -23.53 5.36
N ALA A 66 -9.49 -23.02 4.65
CA ALA A 66 -10.52 -22.17 5.23
C ALA A 66 -11.94 -22.59 4.80
N THR A 67 -12.93 -22.25 5.64
CA THR A 67 -14.33 -22.49 5.31
C THR A 67 -14.83 -21.45 4.32
N ILE A 68 -15.15 -21.89 3.10
CA ILE A 68 -15.74 -21.06 2.07
C ILE A 68 -17.26 -21.19 2.09
N ARG A 69 -17.95 -20.05 2.02
CA ARG A 69 -19.39 -19.97 1.85
C ARG A 69 -19.72 -19.42 0.47
N GLU A 70 -20.64 -20.06 -0.23
CA GLU A 70 -21.22 -19.54 -1.46
C GLU A 70 -22.52 -18.79 -1.15
N ASP A 71 -22.73 -17.62 -1.74
CA ASP A 71 -24.00 -16.91 -1.65
C ASP A 71 -24.98 -17.31 -2.77
N SER A 72 -26.22 -16.84 -2.67
CA SER A 72 -27.27 -17.14 -3.67
C SER A 72 -27.00 -16.59 -5.07
N ASP A 73 -26.09 -15.61 -5.19
CA ASP A 73 -25.64 -15.04 -6.46
C ASP A 73 -24.34 -15.72 -6.95
N GLY A 74 -23.92 -16.85 -6.37
CA GLY A 74 -22.73 -17.62 -6.78
C GLY A 74 -21.39 -17.03 -6.31
N GLY A 75 -21.42 -16.07 -5.40
CA GLY A 75 -20.22 -15.43 -4.85
C GLY A 75 -19.54 -16.26 -3.77
N LEU A 76 -18.21 -16.36 -3.82
CA LEU A 76 -17.42 -17.06 -2.81
C LEU A 76 -17.00 -16.12 -1.67
N TRP A 77 -17.09 -16.62 -0.43
CA TRP A 77 -16.80 -15.84 0.77
C TRP A 77 -15.94 -16.61 1.76
N VAL A 78 -14.99 -15.91 2.40
CA VAL A 78 -14.27 -16.37 3.59
C VAL A 78 -14.59 -15.41 4.74
N GLY A 79 -15.49 -15.87 5.60
CA GLY A 79 -16.20 -15.04 6.57
C GLY A 79 -16.75 -13.74 5.96
N MET A 80 -16.14 -12.59 6.28
CA MET A 80 -16.60 -11.29 5.75
C MET A 80 -16.04 -10.94 4.36
N TRP A 81 -14.98 -11.59 3.90
CA TRP A 81 -14.36 -11.24 2.62
C TRP A 81 -15.06 -11.96 1.47
N ARG A 82 -15.57 -11.20 0.49
CA ARG A 82 -15.91 -11.77 -0.82
C ARG A 82 -14.61 -12.00 -1.61
N LEU A 83 -14.37 -13.23 -2.04
CA LEU A 83 -13.20 -13.58 -2.84
C LEU A 83 -13.45 -13.16 -4.29
N VAL A 84 -12.49 -12.45 -4.88
CA VAL A 84 -12.52 -12.07 -6.30
C VAL A 84 -11.26 -12.58 -6.97
N LEU A 85 -11.45 -13.49 -7.91
CA LEU A 85 -10.36 -14.16 -8.61
C LEU A 85 -9.76 -13.24 -9.69
N LEU A 86 -8.47 -12.96 -9.59
CA LEU A 86 -7.69 -12.36 -10.67
C LEU A 86 -7.18 -13.49 -11.59
N LYS A 87 -8.00 -13.86 -12.58
CA LYS A 87 -7.74 -15.02 -13.44
C LYS A 87 -6.53 -14.87 -14.35
N HIS A 88 -6.32 -13.69 -14.93
CA HIS A 88 -5.12 -13.41 -15.74
C HIS A 88 -4.30 -12.28 -15.10
N PRO A 89 -3.45 -12.59 -14.10
CA PRO A 89 -2.58 -11.60 -13.52
C PRO A 89 -1.71 -10.95 -14.60
N PRO A 90 -1.62 -9.61 -14.65
CA PRO A 90 -0.89 -8.90 -15.70
C PRO A 90 0.62 -9.05 -15.59
N TYR A 91 1.14 -9.55 -14.46
CA TYR A 91 2.57 -9.64 -14.20
C TYR A 91 3.02 -11.03 -13.75
N ASP A 92 4.28 -11.33 -14.01
CA ASP A 92 4.92 -12.57 -13.53
C ASP A 92 5.22 -12.50 -12.02
N GLU A 93 5.47 -11.31 -11.47
CA GLU A 93 5.75 -11.11 -10.05
C GLU A 93 4.45 -10.94 -9.22
N PRO A 94 4.17 -11.82 -8.25
CA PRO A 94 2.96 -11.73 -7.40
C PRO A 94 2.84 -10.42 -6.64
N ARG A 95 3.95 -9.85 -6.15
CA ARG A 95 3.92 -8.57 -5.43
C ARG A 95 3.43 -7.42 -6.31
N ARG A 96 3.77 -7.45 -7.61
CA ARG A 96 3.33 -6.45 -8.60
C ARG A 96 1.83 -6.61 -8.88
N ASN A 97 1.35 -7.85 -8.99
CA ASN A 97 -0.08 -8.15 -9.08
C ASN A 97 -0.84 -7.62 -7.86
N GLY A 98 -0.28 -7.76 -6.66
CA GLY A 98 -0.83 -7.17 -5.42
C GLY A 98 -0.92 -5.64 -5.43
N LYS A 99 -0.12 -4.94 -6.23
CA LYS A 99 -0.23 -3.48 -6.39
C LYS A 99 -1.44 -3.05 -7.22
N VAL A 100 -1.99 -3.93 -8.05
CA VAL A 100 -3.20 -3.66 -8.84
C VAL A 100 -4.38 -3.34 -7.91
N PRO A 101 -4.83 -4.23 -7.01
CA PRO A 101 -5.94 -3.93 -6.13
C PRO A 101 -5.59 -2.91 -5.03
N LYS A 102 -4.31 -2.82 -4.62
CA LYS A 102 -3.82 -1.85 -3.66
C LYS A 102 -3.88 -0.42 -4.18
N ILE A 103 -3.37 -0.16 -5.37
CA ILE A 103 -3.23 1.21 -5.87
C ILE A 103 -4.43 1.58 -6.73
N LEU A 104 -4.94 0.67 -7.57
CA LEU A 104 -6.03 0.92 -8.50
C LEU A 104 -7.40 0.51 -7.94
N THR A 105 -7.60 0.59 -6.62
CA THR A 105 -8.89 0.27 -5.97
C THR A 105 -10.07 1.03 -6.60
N HIS A 106 -9.85 2.28 -7.00
CA HIS A 106 -10.86 3.10 -7.68
C HIS A 106 -11.31 2.57 -9.04
N ARG A 107 -10.51 1.71 -9.70
CA ARG A 107 -10.91 1.01 -10.93
C ARG A 107 -11.66 -0.27 -10.64
N LEU A 108 -11.38 -0.92 -9.51
CA LEU A 108 -12.10 -2.11 -9.06
C LEU A 108 -13.50 -1.76 -8.54
N PHE A 109 -13.68 -0.56 -7.99
CA PHE A 109 -14.96 -0.08 -7.46
C PHE A 109 -15.34 1.27 -8.09
N PRO A 110 -15.80 1.28 -9.35
CA PRO A 110 -16.09 2.52 -10.06
C PRO A 110 -17.23 3.35 -9.44
N GLN A 111 -18.09 2.73 -8.64
CA GLN A 111 -19.21 3.37 -7.93
C GLN A 111 -18.88 3.71 -6.47
N ALA A 112 -17.69 3.35 -5.98
CA ALA A 112 -17.29 3.69 -4.61
C ALA A 112 -16.90 5.17 -4.52
N GLN A 113 -17.35 5.81 -3.45
CA GLN A 113 -16.90 7.15 -3.08
C GLN A 113 -15.68 7.08 -2.18
N TYR A 114 -15.60 6.04 -1.35
CA TYR A 114 -14.50 5.83 -0.41
C TYR A 114 -14.03 4.38 -0.47
N SER A 115 -12.72 4.17 -0.35
CA SER A 115 -12.15 2.84 -0.17
C SER A 115 -11.07 2.81 0.89
N ILE A 116 -11.02 1.69 1.61
CA ILE A 116 -9.96 1.35 2.56
C ILE A 116 -9.21 0.15 1.98
N TRP A 117 -7.90 0.30 1.77
CA TRP A 117 -7.00 -0.81 1.49
C TRP A 117 -6.37 -1.30 2.80
N ILE A 118 -6.26 -2.62 2.97
CA ILE A 118 -5.59 -3.29 4.09
C ILE A 118 -4.73 -4.42 3.50
N ASP A 119 -3.41 -4.40 3.76
CA ASP A 119 -2.52 -5.51 3.36
C ASP A 119 -2.96 -6.82 4.06
N GLY A 120 -2.81 -7.97 3.38
CA GLY A 120 -3.41 -9.26 3.78
C GLY A 120 -2.87 -9.85 5.08
N ASP A 121 -1.68 -9.42 5.50
CA ASP A 121 -1.01 -9.74 6.75
C ASP A 121 -1.58 -9.00 7.96
N ASN A 122 -2.44 -8.00 7.75
CA ASN A 122 -2.97 -7.18 8.82
C ASN A 122 -4.38 -7.61 9.24
N GLN A 123 -4.50 -8.02 10.49
CA GLN A 123 -5.79 -8.16 11.14
C GLN A 123 -6.24 -6.81 11.69
N ASN A 124 -7.36 -6.32 11.19
CA ASN A 124 -7.87 -5.00 11.55
C ASN A 124 -8.95 -5.04 12.65
N ASN A 125 -8.91 -4.08 13.58
CA ASN A 125 -10.06 -3.67 14.35
C ASN A 125 -10.90 -2.64 13.55
N ALA A 126 -11.91 -3.13 12.85
CA ALA A 126 -12.68 -2.33 11.89
C ALA A 126 -13.44 -1.14 12.51
N LEU A 127 -13.92 -1.23 13.75
CA LEU A 127 -14.58 -0.09 14.44
C LEU A 127 -13.63 1.09 14.57
N LYS A 128 -12.39 0.79 14.89
CA LYS A 128 -11.32 1.75 15.10
C LYS A 128 -10.86 2.37 13.76
N SER A 129 -10.77 1.60 12.67
CA SER A 129 -10.49 2.17 11.34
C SER A 129 -11.61 3.07 10.81
N MET A 130 -12.88 2.75 11.11
CA MET A 130 -13.99 3.63 10.77
C MET A 130 -13.91 4.97 11.51
N HIS A 131 -13.42 4.96 12.75
CA HIS A 131 -13.19 6.17 13.53
C HIS A 131 -12.08 7.04 12.91
N VAL A 132 -10.98 6.43 12.45
CA VAL A 132 -9.91 7.12 11.68
C VAL A 132 -10.46 7.73 10.40
N MET A 133 -11.29 6.99 9.66
CA MET A 133 -11.94 7.51 8.45
C MET A 133 -12.80 8.74 8.78
N HIS A 134 -13.60 8.67 9.85
CA HIS A 134 -14.43 9.80 10.26
C HIS A 134 -13.59 11.02 10.65
N ASN A 135 -12.66 10.87 11.59
CA ASN A 135 -11.91 12.01 12.13
C ASN A 135 -11.07 12.69 11.04
N TYR A 136 -10.27 11.93 10.29
CA TYR A 136 -9.32 12.54 9.36
C TYR A 136 -9.92 12.96 8.02
N MET A 137 -10.92 12.23 7.51
CA MET A 137 -11.54 12.60 6.24
C MET A 137 -12.66 13.62 6.39
N VAL A 138 -13.46 13.52 7.46
CA VAL A 138 -14.62 14.39 7.64
C VAL A 138 -14.22 15.66 8.38
N GLU A 139 -13.47 15.56 9.48
CA GLU A 139 -13.14 16.73 10.29
C GLU A 139 -11.94 17.49 9.72
N VAL A 140 -10.88 16.78 9.31
CA VAL A 140 -9.63 17.39 8.83
C VAL A 140 -9.60 17.55 7.30
N LYS A 141 -10.61 17.01 6.59
CA LYS A 141 -10.81 17.15 5.13
C LYS A 141 -9.64 16.63 4.27
N TYR A 142 -8.87 15.66 4.78
CA TYR A 142 -7.90 14.95 3.94
C TYR A 142 -8.60 13.93 3.06
N LYS A 143 -8.27 13.94 1.77
CA LYS A 143 -8.89 13.04 0.78
C LYS A 143 -8.14 11.73 0.61
N LEU A 144 -6.89 11.66 1.08
CA LEU A 144 -6.09 10.43 1.12
C LEU A 144 -5.32 10.38 2.44
N ILE A 145 -5.35 9.23 3.08
CA ILE A 145 -4.70 8.94 4.36
C ILE A 145 -3.92 7.64 4.21
N VAL A 146 -2.68 7.62 4.67
CA VAL A 146 -1.80 6.43 4.64
C VAL A 146 -1.02 6.31 5.94
N ASN A 147 -0.67 5.11 6.38
CA ASN A 147 0.15 4.94 7.58
C ASN A 147 1.63 5.26 7.34
N THR A 148 2.28 5.91 8.30
CA THR A 148 3.74 6.14 8.31
C THR A 148 4.52 4.88 8.63
N TYR A 149 5.80 4.85 8.24
CA TYR A 149 6.74 3.82 8.65
C TYR A 149 6.89 3.69 10.17
N GLY A 150 6.85 2.44 10.65
CA GLY A 150 6.91 2.09 12.07
C GLY A 150 8.27 1.59 12.53
N VAL A 151 9.29 2.45 12.64
CA VAL A 151 10.38 2.16 13.57
C VAL A 151 10.05 2.92 14.84
N GLY A 152 9.62 2.23 15.91
CA GLY A 152 9.17 2.83 17.17
C GLY A 152 10.12 3.93 17.66
N ARG A 153 9.82 5.18 17.32
CA ARG A 153 10.60 6.35 17.67
C ARG A 153 9.65 7.52 17.85
N ILE A 154 9.85 8.15 19.00
CA ILE A 154 9.04 9.19 19.64
C ILE A 154 8.84 10.36 18.65
N PRO A 155 7.64 10.97 18.58
CA PRO A 155 7.51 12.32 18.04
C PRO A 155 8.11 13.29 19.06
N LEU A 156 9.44 13.44 19.05
CA LEU A 156 10.06 14.56 19.75
C LEU A 156 9.84 15.81 18.89
N PRO A 157 9.29 16.91 19.43
CA PRO A 157 9.05 18.15 18.68
C PRO A 157 10.32 18.80 18.10
N LEU A 158 11.50 18.26 18.43
CA LEU A 158 12.80 18.83 18.09
C LEU A 158 13.72 17.86 17.31
N LEU A 159 13.28 16.63 17.01
CA LEU A 159 14.13 15.68 16.24
C LEU A 159 13.28 14.83 15.28
N ASN A 160 13.37 15.16 13.99
CA ASN A 160 12.76 14.47 12.85
C ASN A 160 13.31 13.06 12.63
N ILE A 161 12.90 12.09 13.44
CA ILE A 161 13.47 10.73 13.40
C ILE A 161 12.65 9.76 12.53
N ASN A 162 11.40 10.10 12.18
CA ASN A 162 10.51 9.23 11.37
C ASN A 162 10.46 9.60 9.88
N THR A 163 11.34 10.51 9.45
CA THR A 163 11.37 11.07 8.09
C THR A 163 12.33 10.22 7.26
N ILE A 164 11.84 9.56 6.21
CA ILE A 164 12.65 8.69 5.36
C ILE A 164 12.65 9.27 3.95
N ALA A 165 13.83 9.55 3.41
CA ALA A 165 13.98 9.93 2.01
C ALA A 165 13.84 8.70 1.11
N VAL A 166 13.34 8.86 -0.12
CA VAL A 166 13.28 7.72 -1.08
C VAL A 166 14.64 7.05 -1.26
N TYR A 167 15.72 7.82 -1.32
CA TYR A 167 17.09 7.30 -1.44
C TYR A 167 17.53 6.46 -0.22
N GLU A 168 17.06 6.78 0.98
CA GLU A 168 17.33 6.00 2.20
C GLU A 168 16.59 4.65 2.14
N GLU A 169 15.32 4.66 1.71
CA GLU A 169 14.54 3.43 1.57
C GLU A 169 15.04 2.55 0.41
N ALA A 170 15.52 3.17 -0.68
CA ALA A 170 16.15 2.47 -1.79
C ALA A 170 17.38 1.67 -1.31
N ASP A 171 18.25 2.29 -0.51
CA ASP A 171 19.38 1.59 0.09
C ASP A 171 18.95 0.49 1.07
N ALA A 172 17.91 0.71 1.85
CA ALA A 172 17.34 -0.31 2.73
C ALA A 172 16.81 -1.52 1.94
N ASN A 173 16.13 -1.30 0.81
CA ASN A 173 15.67 -2.35 -0.10
C ASN A 173 16.84 -3.17 -0.68
N LYS A 174 17.93 -2.52 -1.07
CA LYS A 174 19.15 -3.19 -1.55
C LYS A 174 19.83 -4.05 -0.47
N ARG A 175 19.85 -3.57 0.78
CA ARG A 175 20.42 -4.30 1.92
C ARG A 175 19.60 -5.52 2.30
N ARG A 176 18.27 -5.37 2.31
CA ARG A 176 17.30 -6.44 2.59
C ARG A 176 17.06 -7.38 1.40
N LYS A 177 17.77 -7.20 0.27
CA LYS A 177 17.64 -7.99 -0.97
C LYS A 177 16.20 -8.08 -1.48
N ARG A 178 15.47 -6.96 -1.39
CA ARG A 178 14.04 -6.88 -1.70
C ARG A 178 13.73 -6.67 -3.19
N TYR A 179 14.75 -6.31 -3.97
CA TYR A 179 14.72 -6.21 -5.44
C TYR A 179 16.16 -6.16 -5.98
N ALA A 180 16.33 -6.28 -7.31
CA ALA A 180 17.64 -6.19 -7.96
C ALA A 180 18.32 -4.85 -7.66
N ARG A 181 19.51 -4.90 -7.05
CA ARG A 181 20.31 -3.71 -6.74
C ARG A 181 20.56 -2.79 -7.94
N PRO A 182 21.05 -3.29 -9.09
CA PRO A 182 21.31 -2.41 -10.24
C PRO A 182 20.04 -1.73 -10.77
N LEU A 183 18.86 -2.35 -10.61
CA LEU A 183 17.60 -1.76 -11.04
C LEU A 183 17.12 -0.67 -10.08
N ILE A 184 17.31 -0.87 -8.77
CA ILE A 184 17.05 0.19 -7.78
C ILE A 184 17.98 1.38 -8.04
N ASP A 185 19.27 1.14 -8.31
CA ASP A 185 20.23 2.23 -8.57
C ASP A 185 19.86 3.03 -9.83
N LEU A 186 19.46 2.34 -10.91
CA LEU A 186 18.98 2.99 -12.13
C LEU A 186 17.71 3.82 -11.89
N HIS A 187 16.74 3.26 -11.15
CA HIS A 187 15.51 3.94 -10.76
C HIS A 187 15.79 5.24 -9.98
N MET A 188 16.67 5.18 -8.98
CA MET A 188 17.03 6.35 -8.19
C MET A 188 17.78 7.40 -9.02
N LYS A 189 18.63 6.97 -9.96
CA LYS A 189 19.31 7.89 -10.88
C LYS A 189 18.33 8.65 -11.75
N ILE A 190 17.32 7.96 -12.28
CA ILE A 190 16.26 8.60 -13.08
C ILE A 190 15.53 9.66 -12.26
N TYR A 191 15.11 9.33 -11.03
CA TYR A 191 14.42 10.28 -10.17
C TYR A 191 15.27 11.51 -9.84
N TYR A 192 16.56 11.31 -9.54
CA TYR A 192 17.46 12.41 -9.27
C TYR A 192 17.71 13.26 -10.53
N TYR A 193 17.88 12.63 -11.69
CA TYR A 193 18.03 13.32 -12.98
C TYR A 193 16.81 14.17 -13.33
N GLU A 194 15.61 13.69 -13.02
CA GLU A 194 14.35 14.42 -13.23
C GLU A 194 14.09 15.51 -12.18
N GLY A 195 15.04 15.74 -11.26
CA GLY A 195 15.00 16.83 -10.30
C GLY A 195 14.38 16.48 -8.94
N MET A 196 14.20 15.19 -8.63
CA MET A 196 13.78 14.80 -7.29
C MET A 196 14.91 15.03 -6.28
N GLU A 197 14.77 16.07 -5.47
CA GLU A 197 15.69 16.32 -4.37
C GLU A 197 15.43 15.38 -3.19
N PRO A 198 16.47 14.99 -2.43
CA PRO A 198 16.29 14.24 -1.18
C PRO A 198 15.31 14.93 -0.24
N TRP A 199 14.57 14.12 0.54
CA TRP A 199 13.70 14.67 1.56
C TRP A 199 14.46 15.62 2.49
N SER A 200 13.85 16.76 2.77
CA SER A 200 14.37 17.74 3.72
C SER A 200 13.21 18.41 4.46
N LEU A 201 13.55 19.09 5.56
CA LEU A 201 12.63 19.92 6.35
C LEU A 201 11.88 21.00 5.55
N LYS A 202 12.35 21.32 4.33
CA LYS A 202 11.71 22.29 3.45
C LYS A 202 10.54 21.70 2.67
N LYS A 203 10.44 20.36 2.56
CA LYS A 203 9.32 19.70 1.91
C LYS A 203 8.05 19.84 2.76
N SER A 204 6.91 19.95 2.11
CA SER A 204 5.59 20.05 2.77
C SER A 204 5.12 18.73 3.40
N THR A 205 5.80 17.62 3.09
CA THR A 205 5.47 16.28 3.56
C THR A 205 6.36 15.87 4.72
N ILE A 206 5.80 15.09 5.65
CA ILE A 206 6.56 14.59 6.81
C ILE A 206 7.59 13.52 6.43
N SER A 207 7.41 12.83 5.30
CA SER A 207 8.28 11.76 4.79
C SER A 207 8.00 11.58 3.30
N ASP A 208 8.99 11.11 2.53
CA ASP A 208 8.75 10.65 1.16
C ASP A 208 8.12 9.24 1.14
N VAL A 209 8.33 8.47 2.20
CA VAL A 209 8.05 7.03 2.24
C VAL A 209 6.93 6.73 3.25
N PRO A 210 5.76 6.27 2.80
CA PRO A 210 4.75 5.68 3.68
C PRO A 210 5.07 4.21 3.96
N GLU A 211 4.48 3.64 5.01
CA GLU A 211 4.45 2.17 5.17
C GLU A 211 3.53 1.57 4.10
N GLY A 212 2.33 2.14 3.95
CA GLY A 212 1.37 1.77 2.91
C GLY A 212 0.53 0.53 3.24
N ALA A 213 0.63 -0.02 4.45
CA ALA A 213 -0.18 -1.16 4.90
C ALA A 213 -1.68 -0.84 4.92
N VAL A 214 -2.02 0.41 5.22
CA VAL A 214 -3.40 0.90 5.26
C VAL A 214 -3.51 2.19 4.45
N ILE A 215 -4.42 2.21 3.48
CA ILE A 215 -4.67 3.40 2.65
C ILE A 215 -6.17 3.67 2.64
N ILE A 216 -6.58 4.79 3.22
CA ILE A 216 -7.96 5.27 3.18
C ILE A 216 -8.02 6.41 2.16
N ARG A 217 -8.95 6.34 1.21
CA ARG A 217 -9.04 7.35 0.16
C ARG A 217 -10.47 7.63 -0.29
N GLU A 218 -10.72 8.89 -0.61
CA GLU A 218 -11.90 9.34 -1.35
C GLU A 218 -11.59 9.28 -2.86
N HIS A 219 -12.53 8.79 -3.66
CA HIS A 219 -12.34 8.58 -5.10
C HIS A 219 -12.64 9.87 -5.87
N THR A 220 -11.75 10.85 -5.71
CA THR A 220 -11.79 12.11 -6.46
C THR A 220 -10.89 12.05 -7.69
N ALA A 221 -11.12 12.94 -8.67
CA ALA A 221 -10.29 13.01 -9.88
C ALA A 221 -8.79 13.13 -9.57
N LEU A 222 -8.41 13.94 -8.58
CA LEU A 222 -7.03 14.13 -8.18
C LEU A 222 -6.43 12.88 -7.52
N ASN A 223 -7.16 12.21 -6.62
CA ASN A 223 -6.67 11.00 -5.97
C ASN A 223 -6.59 9.80 -6.93
N ASN A 224 -7.51 9.73 -7.88
CA ASN A 224 -7.50 8.71 -8.93
C ASN A 224 -6.34 8.95 -9.91
N LEU A 225 -6.04 10.21 -10.24
CA LEU A 225 -4.85 10.58 -10.99
C LEU A 225 -3.57 10.20 -10.22
N PHE A 226 -3.46 10.58 -8.95
CA PHE A 226 -2.34 10.18 -8.09
C PHE A 226 -2.14 8.66 -8.08
N SER A 227 -3.23 7.90 -7.88
CA SER A 227 -3.20 6.44 -7.88
C SER A 227 -2.73 5.89 -9.23
N CYS A 228 -3.18 6.46 -10.35
CA CYS A 228 -2.74 6.03 -11.68
C CYS A 228 -1.27 6.34 -11.92
N LEU A 229 -0.78 7.54 -11.57
CA LEU A 229 0.63 7.92 -11.70
C LEU A 229 1.51 7.04 -10.81
N TRP A 230 1.08 6.80 -9.58
CA TRP A 230 1.79 5.91 -8.65
C TRP A 230 1.86 4.48 -9.15
N PHE A 231 0.77 3.96 -9.71
CA PHE A 231 0.78 2.65 -10.34
C PHE A 231 1.66 2.62 -11.59
N ASN A 232 1.70 3.69 -12.39
CA ASN A 232 2.58 3.77 -13.55
C ASN A 232 4.04 3.63 -13.15
N GLU A 233 4.47 4.32 -12.09
CA GLU A 233 5.85 4.20 -11.56
C GLU A 233 6.16 2.80 -11.05
N VAL A 234 5.22 2.19 -10.33
CA VAL A 234 5.33 0.78 -9.91
C VAL A 234 5.48 -0.11 -11.14
N ASN A 235 4.59 0.04 -12.12
CA ASN A 235 4.60 -0.66 -13.39
C ASN A 235 5.81 -0.30 -14.27
N LEU A 236 6.53 0.77 -14.02
CA LEU A 236 7.67 1.15 -14.83
C LEU A 236 8.96 0.55 -14.26
N PHE A 237 9.09 0.56 -12.94
CA PHE A 237 10.32 0.20 -12.25
C PHE A 237 10.16 -1.05 -11.38
N THR A 238 9.71 -0.88 -10.14
CA THR A 238 9.77 -1.89 -9.09
C THR A 238 8.42 -2.05 -8.40
N PRO A 239 8.04 -3.27 -7.98
CA PRO A 239 6.86 -3.50 -7.15
C PRO A 239 6.97 -2.89 -5.74
N ARG A 240 8.10 -2.28 -5.38
CA ARG A 240 8.29 -1.53 -4.13
C ARG A 240 7.66 -0.14 -4.23
N ASP A 241 6.36 -0.11 -4.03
CA ASP A 241 5.48 1.07 -4.04
C ASP A 241 5.94 2.21 -3.10
N GLN A 242 6.65 1.88 -2.03
CA GLN A 242 7.32 2.82 -1.14
C GLN A 242 8.33 3.74 -1.85
N LEU A 243 9.00 3.25 -2.90
CA LEU A 243 10.02 4.03 -3.62
C LEU A 243 9.40 5.05 -4.59
N SER A 244 8.21 4.79 -5.10
CA SER A 244 7.54 5.66 -6.08
C SER A 244 6.57 6.66 -5.46
N PHE A 245 6.09 6.42 -4.23
CA PHE A 245 5.10 7.29 -3.59
C PHE A 245 5.59 8.74 -3.49
N GLY A 246 6.74 8.96 -2.85
CA GLY A 246 7.29 10.30 -2.63
C GLY A 246 7.59 11.03 -3.93
N TYR A 247 8.04 10.32 -4.96
CA TYR A 247 8.30 10.89 -6.28
C TYR A 247 7.02 11.44 -6.93
N VAL A 248 5.92 10.68 -6.91
CA VAL A 248 4.65 11.12 -7.50
C VAL A 248 4.08 12.30 -6.72
N VAL A 249 4.22 12.30 -5.39
CA VAL A 249 3.82 13.42 -4.55
C VAL A 249 4.62 14.68 -4.88
N ASP A 250 5.94 14.56 -5.05
CA ASP A 250 6.83 15.66 -5.43
C ASP A 250 6.40 16.26 -6.78
N ARG A 251 6.09 15.41 -7.76
CA ARG A 251 5.62 15.81 -9.11
C ARG A 251 4.24 16.48 -9.11
N LEU A 252 3.34 16.07 -8.23
CA LEU A 252 2.02 16.72 -8.09
C LEU A 252 2.09 18.01 -7.25
N GLY A 253 3.16 18.19 -6.47
CA GLY A 253 3.41 19.35 -5.64
C GLY A 253 2.25 19.65 -4.67
N GLY A 254 2.06 20.94 -4.37
CA GLY A 254 1.06 21.40 -3.39
C GLY A 254 -0.41 21.15 -3.77
N ALA A 255 -0.70 20.71 -4.99
CA ALA A 255 -2.05 20.37 -5.41
C ALA A 255 -2.55 19.11 -4.68
N PHE A 256 -1.68 18.13 -4.46
CA PHE A 256 -2.03 16.87 -3.81
C PHE A 256 -1.89 16.97 -2.29
N LYS A 257 -3.01 16.82 -1.59
CA LYS A 257 -3.08 16.87 -0.13
C LYS A 257 -3.39 15.49 0.43
N PHE A 258 -2.53 15.01 1.30
CA PHE A 258 -2.69 13.73 1.97
C PHE A 258 -2.18 13.82 3.41
N PHE A 259 -2.59 12.85 4.23
CA PHE A 259 -2.16 12.74 5.61
C PHE A 259 -1.44 11.42 5.85
N MET A 260 -0.33 11.48 6.58
CA MET A 260 0.36 10.30 7.06
C MET A 260 0.17 10.17 8.56
N PHE A 261 -0.62 9.20 9.01
CA PHE A 261 -0.89 9.02 10.44
C PHE A 261 0.20 8.19 11.12
N PRO A 262 0.54 8.48 12.40
CA PRO A 262 1.68 7.90 13.07
C PRO A 262 1.50 6.40 13.37
N ASN A 263 2.62 5.69 13.46
CA ASN A 263 2.60 4.24 13.73
C ASN A 263 2.00 3.85 15.09
N CYS A 264 1.98 4.75 16.07
CA CYS A 264 1.30 4.49 17.34
C CYS A 264 -0.22 4.35 17.15
N GLU A 265 -0.82 5.21 16.32
CA GLU A 265 -2.22 5.07 15.93
C GLU A 265 -2.40 3.76 15.18
N TYR A 266 -1.55 3.47 14.19
CA TYR A 266 -1.59 2.19 13.47
C TYR A 266 -1.62 0.96 14.39
N ASN A 267 -0.65 0.84 15.31
CA ASN A 267 -0.55 -0.29 16.25
C ASN A 267 -1.74 -0.38 17.22
N SER A 268 -2.49 0.71 17.42
CA SER A 268 -3.70 0.70 18.25
C SER A 268 -4.94 0.17 17.52
N LEU A 269 -4.88 0.12 16.18
CA LEU A 269 -5.99 -0.22 15.28
C LEU A 269 -5.75 -1.58 14.58
N PHE A 270 -4.50 -1.92 14.26
CA PHE A 270 -4.11 -3.08 13.46
C PHE A 270 -3.16 -4.01 14.22
N VAL A 271 -3.35 -5.31 14.02
CA VAL A 271 -2.42 -6.36 14.46
C VAL A 271 -1.76 -6.93 13.22
N LEU A 272 -0.45 -6.74 13.10
CA LEU A 272 0.37 -7.28 12.03
C LEU A 272 0.71 -8.74 12.34
N HIS A 273 0.30 -9.65 11.45
CA HIS A 273 0.69 -11.06 11.51
C HIS A 273 1.93 -11.28 10.64
N PRO A 274 2.92 -12.07 11.08
CA PRO A 274 4.06 -12.41 10.24
C PRO A 274 3.61 -13.19 9.00
N HIS A 275 4.19 -12.87 7.84
CA HIS A 275 3.99 -13.66 6.63
C HIS A 275 4.36 -15.13 6.86
N THR A 276 3.61 -16.04 6.24
CA THR A 276 3.87 -17.48 6.37
C THR A 276 5.13 -17.92 5.60
N ARG A 277 5.54 -17.14 4.60
CA ARG A 277 6.72 -17.39 3.76
C ARG A 277 7.44 -16.09 3.39
N GLU A 278 8.76 -16.15 3.24
CA GLU A 278 9.51 -15.06 2.62
C GLU A 278 9.30 -15.09 1.10
N HIS A 279 8.73 -14.03 0.55
CA HIS A 279 8.71 -13.84 -0.89
C HIS A 279 10.14 -13.73 -1.44
N SER A 280 10.45 -14.50 -2.48
CA SER A 280 11.65 -14.29 -3.30
C SER A 280 11.27 -14.21 -4.77
N SER A 281 11.82 -13.22 -5.46
CA SER A 281 11.62 -13.07 -6.91
C SER A 281 12.91 -13.45 -7.64
N LYS A 282 12.80 -14.06 -8.82
CA LYS A 282 13.99 -14.40 -9.64
C LYS A 282 14.84 -13.16 -9.93
N VAL A 283 14.20 -12.01 -10.13
CA VAL A 283 14.88 -10.74 -10.43
C VAL A 283 15.76 -10.25 -9.28
N GLU A 284 15.47 -10.62 -8.02
CA GLU A 284 16.24 -10.20 -6.84
C GLU A 284 17.69 -10.69 -6.85
N TRP A 285 17.98 -11.76 -7.60
CA TRP A 285 19.29 -12.41 -7.66
C TRP A 285 20.26 -11.78 -8.66
N VAL A 286 19.80 -10.82 -9.46
CA VAL A 286 20.60 -10.14 -10.48
C VAL A 286 21.65 -9.24 -9.82
N LYS A 287 22.93 -9.44 -10.17
CA LYS A 287 24.05 -8.70 -9.57
C LYS A 287 24.48 -7.49 -10.39
N SER A 288 24.30 -7.52 -11.71
CA SER A 288 24.65 -6.40 -12.60
C SER A 288 23.71 -6.28 -13.80
N LEU A 289 23.70 -5.10 -14.44
CA LEU A 289 22.98 -4.90 -15.71
C LEU A 289 23.55 -5.76 -16.85
N SER A 290 24.84 -6.12 -16.81
CA SER A 290 25.48 -6.98 -17.80
C SER A 290 25.06 -8.44 -17.67
N GLU A 291 25.05 -8.98 -16.44
CA GLU A 291 24.48 -10.31 -16.13
C GLU A 291 23.03 -10.37 -16.57
N PHE A 292 22.27 -9.30 -16.29
CA PHE A 292 20.89 -9.19 -16.71
C PHE A 292 20.71 -9.21 -18.23
N LYS A 293 21.62 -8.63 -19.00
CA LYS A 293 21.59 -8.67 -20.47
C LYS A 293 22.08 -10.00 -21.06
N GLY A 294 22.90 -10.75 -20.32
CA GLY A 294 23.49 -12.03 -20.75
C GLY A 294 22.91 -13.26 -20.06
N SER A 295 23.72 -13.91 -19.23
CA SER A 295 23.41 -15.19 -18.56
C SER A 295 22.20 -15.14 -17.62
N GLY A 296 21.83 -13.96 -17.14
CA GLY A 296 20.67 -13.71 -16.28
C GLY A 296 19.40 -13.28 -17.01
N SER A 297 19.37 -13.36 -18.35
CA SER A 297 18.18 -13.03 -19.16
C SER A 297 16.93 -13.81 -18.73
N ASN A 298 17.09 -15.04 -18.24
CA ASN A 298 16.03 -15.91 -17.73
C ASN A 298 15.39 -15.38 -16.43
N MET A 299 16.05 -14.44 -15.74
CA MET A 299 15.56 -13.82 -14.50
C MET A 299 14.70 -12.57 -14.75
N LYS A 300 14.54 -12.17 -16.03
CA LYS A 300 13.68 -11.04 -16.41
C LYS A 300 12.22 -11.44 -16.32
N GLU A 301 11.39 -10.55 -15.78
CA GLU A 301 9.94 -10.64 -15.90
C GLU A 301 9.59 -10.51 -17.40
N SER A 302 8.90 -11.50 -17.97
CA SER A 302 8.36 -11.45 -19.33
C SER A 302 7.16 -10.51 -19.42
N ARG A 303 6.38 -10.45 -18.34
CA ARG A 303 5.30 -9.49 -18.11
C ARG A 303 5.62 -8.71 -16.85
N GLY A 304 6.24 -7.55 -17.00
CA GLY A 304 6.78 -6.78 -15.88
C GLY A 304 7.05 -5.33 -16.22
N GLY A 305 7.85 -4.68 -15.38
CA GLY A 305 7.94 -3.23 -15.38
C GLY A 305 8.73 -2.65 -16.55
N LEU A 306 8.08 -1.95 -17.49
CA LEU A 306 8.62 -1.68 -18.84
C LEU A 306 9.84 -0.74 -18.90
N GLY A 307 10.08 0.10 -17.88
CA GLY A 307 11.00 1.25 -17.99
C GLY A 307 12.46 0.94 -17.73
N LEU A 308 12.79 -0.31 -17.40
CA LEU A 308 14.16 -0.74 -17.13
C LEU A 308 14.78 -1.52 -18.31
N TRP A 309 13.99 -1.78 -19.36
CA TRP A 309 14.41 -2.56 -20.54
C TRP A 309 14.68 -1.67 -21.75
N THR A 310 13.94 -0.59 -21.86
CA THR A 310 14.16 0.47 -22.84
C THR A 310 15.15 1.48 -22.25
N PRO A 311 16.19 1.89 -23.01
CA PRO A 311 17.08 2.95 -22.58
C PRO A 311 16.28 4.18 -22.16
N TYR A 312 16.55 4.69 -20.96
CA TYR A 312 16.01 5.96 -20.54
C TYR A 312 16.62 7.06 -21.43
N PRO A 313 15.83 8.00 -21.97
CA PRO A 313 16.33 8.96 -22.96
C PRO A 313 17.34 9.98 -22.40
N GLY A 314 17.44 10.14 -21.08
CA GLY A 314 18.39 11.05 -20.42
C GLY A 314 19.79 10.45 -20.22
N GLU A 315 20.80 11.31 -20.14
CA GLU A 315 22.18 10.93 -19.84
C GLU A 315 22.36 10.68 -18.33
N LEU A 316 22.45 9.40 -17.94
CA LEU A 316 22.50 8.99 -16.52
C LEU A 316 23.92 8.66 -16.01
N ASP A 317 24.93 8.71 -16.87
CA ASP A 317 26.30 8.32 -16.52
C ASP A 317 26.98 9.36 -15.62
N SER A 318 26.67 10.64 -15.82
CA SER A 318 27.14 11.76 -15.00
C SER A 318 26.33 11.94 -13.69
N VAL A 319 25.22 11.22 -13.53
CA VAL A 319 24.33 11.36 -12.38
C VAL A 319 24.91 10.64 -11.17
N MET A 320 25.31 11.43 -10.17
CA MET A 320 25.76 10.94 -8.86
C MET A 320 24.64 11.02 -7.83
N LEU A 321 24.30 9.87 -7.25
CA LEU A 321 23.30 9.80 -6.19
C LEU A 321 23.79 10.46 -4.89
N PRO A 322 22.87 11.07 -4.11
CA PRO A 322 23.19 11.68 -2.83
C PRO A 322 23.73 10.64 -1.83
N GLN A 323 24.69 11.06 -0.99
CA GLN A 323 25.22 10.21 0.08
C GLN A 323 24.18 9.98 1.17
N VAL A 324 23.76 8.72 1.32
CA VAL A 324 22.80 8.31 2.35
C VAL A 324 23.53 8.21 3.70
N ARG A 325 23.20 9.08 4.66
CA ARG A 325 23.77 9.01 6.02
C ARG A 325 23.09 7.88 6.81
N ILE A 326 23.87 6.89 7.23
CA ILE A 326 23.40 5.78 8.06
C ILE A 326 22.92 6.34 9.42
N ARG A 327 21.60 6.42 9.63
CA ARG A 327 21.04 6.64 10.97
C ARG A 327 21.14 5.33 11.77
N ARG A 328 22.15 5.21 12.62
CA ARG A 328 22.27 4.06 13.55
C ARG A 328 21.01 3.96 14.44
N PRO A 329 20.52 2.76 14.77
CA PRO A 329 19.47 2.62 15.77
C PRO A 329 20.00 3.01 17.15
N LEU A 330 19.45 4.08 17.72
CA LEU A 330 19.58 4.36 19.15
C LEU A 330 18.82 3.27 19.93
N LYS A 331 19.41 2.79 21.04
CA LYS A 331 18.82 1.78 21.92
C LYS A 331 17.43 2.24 22.38
N VAL A 332 16.47 1.32 22.30
CA VAL A 332 15.05 1.48 22.60
C VAL A 332 14.84 1.83 24.07
N LEU A 333 14.19 2.95 24.37
CA LEU A 333 13.52 3.18 25.65
C LEU A 333 12.02 3.00 25.40
N TYR A 334 11.44 1.90 25.89
CA TYR A 334 10.00 1.70 25.87
C TYR A 334 9.36 2.71 26.85
N ILE A 335 8.73 3.75 26.33
CA ILE A 335 7.81 4.58 27.12
C ILE A 335 6.41 4.14 26.73
N ILE A 336 5.72 3.52 27.68
CA ILE A 336 4.28 3.23 27.61
C ILE A 336 3.59 4.59 27.40
N CYS A 337 2.91 4.78 26.26
CA CYS A 337 1.97 5.88 26.11
C CYS A 337 0.87 5.68 27.15
N LYS A 338 0.93 6.42 28.25
CA LYS A 338 -0.21 6.56 29.15
C LYS A 338 -1.32 7.22 28.34
N GLU A 339 -2.48 6.58 28.29
CA GLU A 339 -3.72 7.21 27.86
C GLU A 339 -3.84 8.57 28.56
N LYS A 340 -4.22 9.59 27.79
CA LYS A 340 -4.64 10.86 28.35
C LYS A 340 -5.95 10.59 29.10
N SER A 341 -5.84 10.21 30.37
CA SER A 341 -6.97 10.21 31.29
C SER A 341 -7.38 11.66 31.49
N ASN A 342 -8.40 12.11 30.77
CA ASN A 342 -9.31 13.11 31.30
C ASN A 342 -10.70 12.49 31.20
N THR A 343 -11.14 11.99 32.35
CA THR A 343 -12.53 11.98 32.76
C THR A 343 -13.14 13.35 32.41
N ASP A 344 -13.98 13.39 31.39
CA ASP A 344 -15.17 14.24 31.37
C ASP A 344 -16.18 13.59 30.43
N ASN A 345 -17.39 13.41 30.96
CA ASN A 345 -18.45 12.55 30.47
C ASN A 345 -18.90 12.90 29.04
N LEU A 346 -18.52 12.07 28.06
CA LEU A 346 -19.08 12.08 26.71
C LEU A 346 -20.55 11.55 26.65
N TRP A 347 -21.11 11.14 27.79
CA TRP A 347 -22.47 10.60 27.90
C TRP A 347 -23.54 11.61 28.37
N GLU A 348 -23.18 12.82 28.81
CA GLU A 348 -24.15 13.84 29.22
C GLU A 348 -24.58 14.81 28.11
N PHE A 349 -23.90 14.85 26.96
CA PHE A 349 -24.19 15.84 25.90
C PHE A 349 -25.34 15.44 24.95
N ILE A 350 -25.91 14.23 25.04
CA ILE A 350 -26.99 13.73 24.14
C ILE A 350 -28.36 13.72 24.84
N LYS A 351 -28.59 14.56 25.84
CA LYS A 351 -29.90 14.60 26.54
C LYS A 351 -30.68 15.91 26.51
N HIS A 352 -30.20 17.01 25.93
CA HIS A 352 -30.94 18.28 25.95
C HIS A 352 -30.97 19.01 24.61
N TRP A 353 -31.54 18.37 23.59
CA TRP A 353 -32.24 19.07 22.50
C TRP A 353 -33.47 18.25 22.10
N GLY A 354 -34.58 18.58 22.76
CA GLY A 354 -35.90 18.59 22.11
C GLY A 354 -36.13 19.93 21.44
#